data_AF-A0A0G1INK4-F1
#
_entry.id   AF-A0A0G1INK4-F1
#
_cell.length_a   1.000
_cell.length_b   1.000
_cell.length_c   1.000
_cell.angle_alpha   90.00
_cell.angle_beta   90.00
_cell.angle_gamma   90.00
#
_symmetry.space_group_name_H-M   'P 1'
#
loop_
_entity.id
_entity.type
_entity.pdbx_description
1 polymer ?
#
loop_
_entity_poly.entity_id
_entity_poly.type
_entity_poly.pdbx_seq_one_letter_code
_entity_poly.pdbx_strand_id
1 'polypeptide(L)' 'MISGITNWGVYVEESRTKASGMVRFKDMKDDFYVFNRETYSLIGTKSDKKYSIGDEVKIKIIGADPERRTLDYMFV' A
#
# COMPACT_ATOMS: atom_id res chain seq x y z
N MET A 1 3.99 1.15 8.20
CA MET A 1 3.80 2.45 7.54
C MET A 1 3.97 2.32 6.04
N ILE A 2 3.38 3.20 5.25
CA ILE A 2 3.63 3.29 3.81
C ILE A 2 5.06 3.79 3.61
N SER A 3 5.89 2.97 2.97
CA SER A 3 7.30 3.29 2.67
C SER A 3 7.49 3.81 1.25
N GLY A 4 6.53 3.56 0.35
CA GLY A 4 6.60 4.04 -1.02
C GLY A 4 5.29 3.86 -1.77
N ILE A 5 5.07 4.72 -2.77
CA ILE A 5 3.93 4.63 -3.69
C ILE A 5 4.48 4.57 -5.11
N THR A 6 3.92 3.65 -5.89
CA THR A 6 4.29 3.46 -7.29
C THR A 6 3.04 3.37 -8.16
N ASN A 7 3.20 3.33 -9.48
CA ASN A 7 2.06 3.24 -10.41
C ASN A 7 1.31 1.88 -10.37
N TRP A 8 1.80 0.91 -9.60
CA TRP A 8 1.28 -0.46 -9.57
C TRP A 8 0.88 -0.94 -8.17
N GLY A 9 1.26 -0.20 -7.12
CA GLY A 9 0.94 -0.55 -5.75
C GLY A 9 1.55 0.38 -4.71
N VAL A 10 1.19 0.09 -3.45
CA VAL A 10 1.69 0.76 -2.25
C VAL A 10 2.61 -0.19 -1.50
N TYR A 11 3.85 0.23 -1.28
CA TYR A 11 4.79 -0.48 -0.43
C TYR A 11 4.55 -0.13 1.03
N VAL A 12 4.56 -1.16 1.87
CA VAL A 12 4.38 -1.04 3.31
C VAL A 12 5.54 -1.75 3.99
N GLU A 13 6.14 -1.09 4.96
CA GLU A 13 7.09 -1.67 5.89
C GLU A 13 6.43 -1.82 7.26
N GLU A 14 6.50 -3.02 7.84
CA GLU A 14 6.04 -3.25 9.21
C GLU A 14 7.08 -2.75 10.20
N SER A 15 6.66 -1.92 11.15
CA SER A 15 7.56 -1.16 12.02
C SER A 15 8.38 -2.04 12.96
N ARG A 16 7.84 -3.16 13.46
CA ARG A 16 8.51 -4.04 14.43
C ARG A 16 9.47 -5.03 13.78
N THR A 17 9.02 -5.71 12.73
CA THR A 17 9.74 -6.81 12.08
C THR A 17 10.58 -6.34 10.89
N LYS A 18 10.35 -5.12 10.41
CA LYS A 18 10.96 -4.59 9.18
C LYS A 18 10.63 -5.40 7.93
N ALA A 19 9.61 -6.27 8.01
CA ALA A 19 9.11 -7.00 6.86
C ALA A 19 8.48 -6.02 5.87
N SER A 20 8.91 -6.12 4.61
CA SER A 20 8.38 -5.33 3.53
C SER A 20 7.43 -6.14 2.66
N GLY A 21 6.42 -5.45 2.15
CA GLY A 21 5.46 -6.02 1.25
C GLY A 21 4.70 -4.95 0.49
N MET A 22 3.78 -5.39 -0.35
CA MET A 22 3.05 -4.49 -1.22
C MET A 22 1.55 -4.78 -1.24
N VAL A 23 0.76 -3.72 -1.18
CA VAL A 23 -0.65 -3.73 -1.56
C VAL A 23 -0.76 -3.36 -3.04
N ARG A 24 -1.29 -4.28 -3.86
CA ARG A 24 -1.51 -4.00 -5.28
C ARG A 24 -2.79 -3.20 -5.47
N PHE A 25 -2.80 -2.24 -6.40
CA PHE A 25 -4.01 -1.46 -6.69
C PHE A 25 -5.19 -2.32 -7.13
N LYS A 26 -4.94 -3.41 -7.86
CA LYS A 26 -6.00 -4.36 -8.26
C LYS A 26 -6.72 -5.01 -7.07
N ASP A 27 -6.08 -5.06 -5.90
CA ASP A 27 -6.60 -5.66 -4.68
C ASP A 27 -7.34 -4.62 -3.80
N MET A 28 -7.20 -3.32 -4.10
CA MET A 28 -7.92 -2.20 -3.48
C MET A 28 -9.28 -2.01 -4.15
N LYS A 29 -10.23 -2.90 -3.84
CA LYS A 29 -11.55 -2.94 -4.50
C LYS A 29 -12.59 -2.00 -3.88
N ASP A 30 -12.25 -1.31 -2.80
CA ASP A 30 -13.17 -0.41 -2.09
C ASP A 30 -13.35 0.94 -2.79
N ASP A 31 -12.37 1.38 -3.59
CA ASP A 31 -12.44 2.62 -4.34
C ASP A 31 -11.58 2.57 -5.61
N PHE A 32 -11.75 3.55 -6.49
CA PHE A 32 -10.82 3.84 -7.57
C PHE A 32 -9.82 4.89 -7.09
N TYR A 33 -8.53 4.54 -7.05
CA TYR A 33 -7.47 5.41 -6.54
C TYR A 33 -6.71 6.09 -7.67
N VAL A 34 -6.53 7.40 -7.54
CA VAL A 34 -5.75 8.23 -8.48
C VAL A 34 -4.47 8.67 -7.80
N PHE A 35 -3.35 8.51 -8.49
CA PHE A 35 -2.04 8.97 -8.01
C PHE A 35 -1.88 10.47 -8.27
N ASN A 36 -1.79 11.25 -7.18
CA ASN A 36 -1.46 12.67 -7.19
C ASN A 36 0.06 12.86 -7.09
N ARG A 37 0.67 13.31 -8.18
CA ARG A 37 2.13 13.50 -8.30
C ARG A 37 2.67 14.68 -7.50
N GLU A 38 1.88 15.72 -7.27
CA GLU A 38 2.32 16.91 -6.54
C GLU A 38 2.51 16.60 -5.05
N THR A 39 1.63 15.77 -4.51
CA THR A 39 1.62 15.41 -3.09
C THR A 39 2.17 14.01 -2.83
N TYR A 40 2.60 13.29 -3.87
CA TYR A 40 3.01 11.88 -3.82
C TYR A 40 2.04 11.01 -3.01
N SER A 41 0.74 11.13 -3.33
CA SER A 41 -0.32 10.44 -2.60
C SER A 41 -1.29 9.74 -3.54
N LEU A 42 -1.97 8.72 -3.04
CA LEU A 42 -3.12 8.10 -3.69
C LEU A 42 -4.39 8.65 -3.06
N ILE A 43 -5.32 9.10 -3.90
CA ILE A 43 -6.60 9.66 -3.45
C ILE A 43 -7.72 8.82 -4.06
N GLY A 44 -8.58 8.28 -3.20
CA GLY A 44 -9.78 7.54 -3.59
C GLY A 44 -10.84 8.48 -4.15
N THR A 45 -11.35 8.21 -5.35
CA THR A 45 -12.30 9.10 -6.03
C THR A 45 -13.68 9.18 -5.39
N LYS A 46 -14.12 8.13 -4.68
CA LYS A 46 -15.44 8.08 -4.03
C LYS A 46 -15.36 8.35 -2.53
N SER A 47 -14.31 7.87 -1.89
CA SER A 47 -14.14 7.91 -0.44
C SER A 47 -13.31 9.09 0.06
N ASP A 48 -12.60 9.78 -0.85
CA ASP A 48 -11.59 10.81 -0.55
C ASP A 48 -10.49 10.29 0.41
N LYS A 49 -10.36 8.97 0.55
CA LYS A 49 -9.28 8.35 1.32
C LYS A 49 -7.95 8.68 0.66
N LYS A 50 -7.06 9.24 1.46
CA LYS A 50 -5.69 9.56 1.05
C LYS A 50 -4.70 8.58 1.67
N TYR A 51 -3.78 8.10 0.85
CA TYR A 51 -2.61 7.35 1.27
C TYR A 51 -1.35 8.06 0.81
N SER A 52 -0.49 8.43 1.75
CA SER A 52 0.78 9.11 1.53
C SER A 52 1.94 8.30 2.10
N ILE A 53 3.14 8.58 1.61
CA ILE A 53 4.37 8.07 2.22
C ILE A 53 4.45 8.56 3.67
N GLY A 54 4.76 7.64 4.59
CA GLY A 54 4.81 7.89 6.03
C GLY A 54 3.52 7.53 6.78
N ASP A 55 2.39 7.35 6.08
CA ASP A 55 1.12 7.04 6.76
C ASP A 55 1.18 5.69 7.48
N GLU A 56 0.62 5.65 8.69
CA GLU A 56 0.36 4.42 9.40
C GLU A 56 -0.92 3.77 8.88
N VAL A 57 -0.81 2.50 8.51
CA VAL A 57 -1.87 1.73 7.87
C VAL A 57 -1.99 0.36 8.50
N LYS A 58 -3.21 -0.15 8.57
CA LYS A 58 -3.46 -1.55 8.94
C LYS A 58 -3.43 -2.41 7.68
N ILE A 59 -2.68 -3.50 7.77
CA ILE A 59 -2.53 -4.45 6.68
C ILE A 59 -2.82 -5.86 7.16
N LYS A 60 -3.25 -6.70 6.23
CA LYS A 60 -3.34 -8.15 6.39
C LYS A 60 -2.39 -8.82 5.40
N ILE A 61 -1.66 -9.82 5.87
CA ILE A 61 -0.83 -10.68 5.02
C ILE A 61 -1.76 -11.62 4.24
N ILE A 62 -1.66 -11.61 2.92
CA ILE A 62 -2.44 -12.47 2.02
C ILE A 62 -1.58 -13.45 1.24
N GLY A 63 -0.27 -13.25 1.23
CA GLY A 63 0.69 -14.15 0.61
C GLY A 63 2.13 -13.81 1.01
N ALA A 64 3.03 -14.75 0.76
CA ALA A 64 4.46 -14.59 1.00
C ALA A 64 5.25 -15.23 -0.14
N ASP A 65 6.29 -14.55 -0.59
CA ASP A 65 7.26 -15.05 -1.55
C ASP A 65 8.64 -15.11 -0.87
N PRO A 66 9.07 -16.30 -0.41
CA PRO A 66 10.35 -16.46 0.28
C PRO A 66 11.55 -16.23 -0.63
N GLU A 67 11.45 -16.55 -1.93
CA GLU A 67 12.55 -16.39 -2.88
C GLU A 67 12.82 -14.90 -3.12
N ARG A 68 11.75 -14.11 -3.30
CA ARG A 68 11.85 -12.65 -3.46
C ARG A 68 12.00 -11.91 -2.14
N ARG A 69 11.78 -12.59 -1.01
CA ARG A 69 11.75 -12.03 0.35
C ARG A 69 10.72 -10.89 0.47
N THR A 70 9.55 -11.08 -0.13
CA THR A 70 8.46 -10.07 -0.15
C THR A 70 7.15 -10.65 0.33
N LEU A 71 6.32 -9.82 0.96
CA LEU A 71 4.95 -10.17 1.36
C LEU A 71 3.92 -9.50 0.45
N ASP A 72 2.82 -10.21 0.18
CA ASP A 72 1.63 -9.63 -0.43
C ASP A 72 0.69 -9.16 0.68
N TYR A 73 0.25 -7.90 0.61
CA TYR A 73 -0.60 -7.26 1.61
C TYR A 73 -1.94 -6.83 1.04
N MET A 74 -2.91 -6.67 1.94
CA MET A 74 -4.20 -6.03 1.69
C MET A 74 -4.47 -5.00 2.79
N PHE A 75 -5.01 -3.83 2.44
CA PHE A 75 -5.50 -2.87 3.43
C PHE A 75 -6.74 -3.42 4.15
N VAL A 76 -6.87 -3.07 5.43
CA VAL A 76 -8.00 -3.46 6.29
C VAL A 76 -8.96 -2.30 6.45
#